data_AF-A0A6C0C2Y9-F1
#
_entry.id   AF-A0A6C0C2Y9-F1
#
_cell.length_a   1.000
_cell.length_b   1.000
_cell.length_c   1.000
_cell.angle_alpha   90.00
_cell.angle_beta   90.00
_cell.angle_gamma   90.00
#
_symmetry.space_group_name_H-M   'P 1'
#
loop_
_entity.id
_entity.type
_entity.pdbx_description
1 polymer ?
#
loop_
_entity_poly.entity_id
_entity_poly.type
_entity_poly.pdbx_seq_one_letter_code
_entity_poly.pdbx_strand_id
1 'polypeptide(L)'
;MFDIYYKKNDNLVLFETLEKTDFTDIKNAQNYIPIYNQFFSLNGKNYSALNINHKYHMCDLLKKNSYSTYEINVKHGDKKIKRDVFFKYSPLLDPIKYLSGKYESYEQDKIIALPDLSNNCHKKILDYNNAAYVDSFFSYLTSRSFHEYKFIHGLDFYGSFIGLKNNYIINIAEDLEYLLDTKFFQENKNLLFYVEEGTTNFFSDSDSRTNKKPLVLNENVELKLDTINNDIFDSVFELTTENLNTHNNLVNKNTVYMSDISMNVVKPTVNLKHKSISNSSDSSCSSRISNTNSSKSKSGSVCSYNGTSTDNSSYSSISEELLECKIKTFPVQIICLEKMDDTLDSLLGDEFDLEESDDDDEKSLGSIEELSDEEWRSCLFQIIMTLIAYQKMFDFTHNDLHTNNIMYNNTEKKYLFYKYDDVYYKVPTYGRIYKIIDFGRAIYRYKNKVICSDSYHPKGDAATLYNCEPYLNDEKPVLKPNKSFDLCRLGCSLYDYFIDEVEDPKVVINPIGKLIVDWCKDDNGKNILYKTNGDERYPDFKLYKMIARTVHNHTPQRQLERGIFYKYQTQKKKIKKKPIMNIDNYPVHFTD
;
A
#
# COMPACT_ATOMS: atom_id res chain seq x y z
N MET A 1 -11.46 -30.52 3.99
CA MET A 1 -10.70 -29.48 4.68
C MET A 1 -9.25 -29.95 4.79
N PHE A 2 -8.25 -29.18 4.36
CA PHE A 2 -6.86 -29.51 4.64
C PHE A 2 -6.48 -29.12 6.07
N ASP A 3 -5.61 -29.93 6.69
CA ASP A 3 -5.11 -29.70 8.03
C ASP A 3 -3.78 -28.93 8.05
N ILE A 4 -3.66 -28.09 9.06
CA ILE A 4 -2.41 -27.47 9.49
C ILE A 4 -1.82 -28.33 10.60
N TYR A 5 -0.56 -28.74 10.42
CA TYR A 5 0.18 -29.52 11.40
C TYR A 5 1.64 -29.09 11.47
N TYR A 6 2.22 -29.37 12.64
CA TYR A 6 3.60 -29.08 12.97
C TYR A 6 4.56 -29.93 12.12
N LYS A 7 5.54 -29.28 11.49
CA LYS A 7 6.65 -29.94 10.80
C LYS A 7 7.98 -29.43 11.33
N LYS A 8 8.87 -30.36 11.71
CA LYS A 8 10.27 -30.04 12.03
C LYS A 8 11.06 -29.95 10.75
N ASN A 9 11.58 -28.78 10.47
CA ASN A 9 12.60 -28.56 9.46
C ASN A 9 13.87 -28.06 10.17
N ASP A 10 15.02 -28.59 9.78
CA ASP A 10 16.31 -28.03 10.19
C ASP A 10 16.65 -26.86 9.26
N ASN A 11 16.48 -25.65 9.78
CA ASN A 11 16.70 -24.40 9.04
C ASN A 11 18.06 -23.77 9.37
N LEU A 12 19.01 -24.48 9.99
CA LEU A 12 20.33 -23.94 10.33
C LEU A 12 21.05 -23.39 9.08
N VAL A 13 21.20 -24.23 8.06
CA VAL A 13 21.82 -23.83 6.77
C VAL A 13 21.07 -22.68 6.12
N LEU A 14 19.73 -22.70 6.20
CA LEU A 14 18.90 -21.65 5.65
C LEU A 14 19.19 -20.30 6.33
N PHE A 15 19.19 -20.28 7.66
CA PHE A 15 19.41 -19.07 8.44
C PHE A 15 20.82 -18.53 8.25
N GLU A 16 21.83 -19.41 8.19
CA GLU A 16 23.20 -19.03 7.81
C GLU A 16 23.24 -18.36 6.42
N THR A 17 22.45 -18.82 5.46
CA THR A 17 22.39 -18.17 4.14
C THR A 17 21.62 -16.85 4.14
N LEU A 18 20.57 -16.71 4.94
CA LEU A 18 19.83 -15.45 5.10
C LEU A 18 20.70 -14.36 5.76
N GLU A 19 21.54 -14.75 6.73
CA GLU A 19 22.42 -13.84 7.48
C GLU A 19 23.54 -13.22 6.63
N LYS A 20 23.88 -13.80 5.47
CA LYS A 20 24.93 -13.26 4.60
C LYS A 20 24.53 -11.90 4.02
N THR A 21 25.48 -10.97 4.06
CA THR A 21 25.36 -9.60 3.52
C THR A 21 25.07 -9.58 2.03
N ASP A 22 25.63 -10.54 1.28
CA ASP A 22 25.46 -10.67 -0.17
C ASP A 22 24.05 -11.15 -0.55
N PHE A 23 23.29 -11.67 0.42
CA PHE A 23 21.91 -12.09 0.25
C PHE A 23 20.96 -11.11 0.95
N THR A 24 20.39 -11.52 2.11
CA THR A 24 19.33 -10.76 2.77
C THR A 24 19.84 -9.88 3.90
N ASP A 25 21.02 -10.15 4.47
CA ASP A 25 21.55 -9.39 5.62
C ASP A 25 20.52 -9.30 6.78
N ILE A 26 19.88 -10.43 7.08
CA ILE A 26 18.90 -10.56 8.17
C ILE A 26 19.57 -11.27 9.33
N LYS A 27 19.60 -10.63 10.49
CA LYS A 27 20.16 -11.17 11.73
C LYS A 27 19.10 -11.86 12.57
N ASN A 28 19.52 -12.85 13.35
CA ASN A 28 18.69 -13.54 14.34
C ASN A 28 17.42 -14.14 13.73
N ALA A 29 17.52 -14.75 12.55
CA ALA A 29 16.38 -15.37 11.88
C ALA A 29 15.77 -16.47 12.76
N GLN A 30 14.44 -16.51 12.86
CA GLN A 30 13.71 -17.48 13.67
C GLN A 30 12.44 -17.99 12.99
N ASN A 31 12.04 -19.20 13.38
CA ASN A 31 10.82 -19.85 12.88
C ASN A 31 9.55 -19.45 13.66
N TYR A 32 9.71 -18.95 14.89
CA TYR A 32 8.57 -18.65 15.74
C TYR A 32 7.88 -17.38 15.26
N ILE A 33 6.58 -17.52 14.95
CA ILE A 33 5.68 -16.45 14.53
C ILE A 33 4.46 -16.46 15.47
N PRO A 34 4.15 -15.35 16.16
CA PRO A 34 3.11 -15.28 17.20
C PRO A 34 1.73 -15.82 16.80
N ILE A 35 1.31 -15.66 15.54
CA ILE A 35 0.02 -16.18 15.05
C ILE A 35 -0.13 -17.70 15.23
N TYR A 36 0.98 -18.45 15.28
CA TYR A 36 0.94 -19.89 15.49
C TYR A 36 0.42 -20.30 16.88
N ASN A 37 0.50 -19.43 17.89
CA ASN A 37 -0.10 -19.67 19.20
C ASN A 37 -1.62 -19.84 19.13
N GLN A 38 -2.26 -19.33 18.07
CA GLN A 38 -3.68 -19.57 17.88
C GLN A 38 -3.97 -21.03 17.54
N PHE A 39 -3.09 -21.72 16.82
CA PHE A 39 -3.36 -23.04 16.25
C PHE A 39 -2.64 -24.18 16.98
N PHE A 40 -1.59 -23.87 17.73
CA PHE A 40 -0.72 -24.85 18.35
C PHE A 40 -0.42 -24.49 19.81
N SER A 41 -0.30 -25.52 20.66
CA SER A 41 0.20 -25.35 22.03
C SER A 41 1.73 -25.34 22.03
N LEU A 42 2.32 -24.15 22.17
CA LEU A 42 3.77 -23.95 22.15
C LEU A 42 4.36 -23.89 23.57
N ASN A 43 5.58 -24.42 23.70
CA ASN A 43 6.38 -24.44 24.92
C ASN A 43 7.86 -24.21 24.58
N GLY A 44 8.70 -24.01 25.60
CA GLY A 44 10.12 -23.69 25.43
C GLY A 44 10.93 -24.72 24.61
N LYS A 45 10.42 -25.93 24.38
CA LYS A 45 11.11 -26.97 23.60
C LYS A 45 10.70 -27.01 22.12
N ASN A 46 9.55 -26.45 21.74
CA ASN A 46 8.99 -26.65 20.40
C ASN A 46 8.79 -25.35 19.58
N TYR A 47 8.69 -24.19 20.23
CA TYR A 47 8.32 -22.95 19.55
C TYR A 47 9.34 -22.53 18.47
N SER A 48 10.63 -22.71 18.73
CA SER A 48 11.74 -22.35 17.84
C SER A 48 11.91 -23.27 16.64
N ALA A 49 11.36 -24.49 16.69
CA ALA A 49 11.46 -25.48 15.61
C ALA A 49 10.19 -25.57 14.76
N LEU A 50 9.18 -24.75 15.04
CA LEU A 50 7.88 -24.85 14.40
C LEU A 50 7.92 -24.27 12.99
N ASN A 51 7.64 -25.14 12.01
CA ASN A 51 7.26 -24.74 10.67
C ASN A 51 5.86 -25.30 10.37
N ILE A 52 5.06 -24.54 9.63
CA ILE A 52 3.76 -25.01 9.12
C ILE A 52 3.95 -25.87 7.87
N ASN A 53 3.10 -26.87 7.68
CA ASN A 53 3.18 -27.81 6.56
C ASN A 53 2.77 -27.17 5.23
N HIS A 54 3.70 -27.05 4.30
CA HIS A 54 3.47 -26.60 2.91
C HIS A 54 4.24 -27.52 1.95
N LYS A 55 3.99 -27.39 0.64
CA LYS A 55 4.46 -28.37 -0.34
C LYS A 55 5.96 -28.27 -0.63
N TYR A 56 6.48 -27.06 -0.75
CA TYR A 56 7.86 -26.76 -1.14
C TYR A 56 8.56 -26.01 -0.02
N HIS A 57 9.58 -26.61 0.61
CA HIS A 57 10.28 -25.97 1.72
C HIS A 57 11.61 -25.37 1.26
N MET A 58 11.81 -24.08 1.50
CA MET A 58 13.10 -23.43 1.25
C MET A 58 14.23 -24.08 2.08
N CYS A 59 15.38 -24.29 1.45
CA CYS A 59 16.56 -24.92 2.08
C CYS A 59 17.74 -23.95 2.19
N ASP A 60 18.03 -23.22 1.12
CA ASP A 60 19.17 -22.32 1.00
C ASP A 60 18.95 -21.33 -0.15
N LEU A 61 19.67 -20.21 -0.08
CA LEU A 61 19.72 -19.19 -1.14
C LEU A 61 20.93 -19.44 -2.04
N LEU A 62 20.70 -19.39 -3.35
CA LEU A 62 21.74 -19.61 -4.37
C LEU A 62 22.25 -18.31 -4.97
N LYS A 63 21.33 -17.40 -5.31
CA LYS A 63 21.63 -16.15 -6.00
C LYS A 63 20.64 -15.06 -5.59
N LYS A 64 21.13 -13.84 -5.42
CA LYS A 64 20.30 -12.62 -5.32
C LYS A 64 20.19 -11.99 -6.71
N ASN A 65 18.97 -11.78 -7.18
CA ASN A 65 18.69 -11.13 -8.47
C ASN A 65 18.32 -9.65 -8.28
N SER A 66 17.54 -9.32 -7.24
CA SER A 66 17.22 -7.93 -6.84
C SER A 66 17.11 -7.82 -5.32
N TYR A 67 16.66 -6.67 -4.79
CA TYR A 67 16.40 -6.52 -3.36
C TYR A 67 15.43 -7.59 -2.81
N SER A 68 14.40 -7.91 -3.59
CA SER A 68 13.31 -8.81 -3.21
C SER A 68 13.28 -10.12 -4.00
N THR A 69 14.08 -10.30 -5.05
CA THR A 69 14.06 -11.54 -5.85
C THR A 69 15.32 -12.38 -5.72
N TYR A 70 15.13 -13.69 -5.56
CA TYR A 70 16.19 -14.65 -5.26
C TYR A 70 15.99 -15.96 -6.04
N GLU A 71 17.08 -16.65 -6.37
CA GLU A 71 17.07 -18.07 -6.77
C GLU A 71 17.36 -18.91 -5.51
N ILE A 72 16.50 -19.87 -5.22
CA ILE A 72 16.58 -20.73 -4.03
C ILE A 72 16.50 -22.21 -4.38
N ASN A 73 16.99 -23.06 -3.47
CA ASN A 73 16.65 -24.47 -3.45
C ASN A 73 15.43 -24.73 -2.57
N VAL A 74 14.44 -25.42 -3.11
CA VAL A 74 13.28 -25.94 -2.37
C VAL A 74 13.29 -27.46 -2.31
N LYS A 75 12.83 -28.03 -1.20
CA LYS A 75 12.67 -29.47 -1.00
C LYS A 75 11.21 -29.87 -1.11
N HIS A 76 10.95 -30.91 -1.91
CA HIS A 76 9.66 -31.60 -1.99
C HIS A 76 9.89 -33.10 -1.94
N GLY A 77 9.54 -33.73 -0.81
CA GLY A 77 9.98 -35.10 -0.52
C GLY A 77 11.50 -35.16 -0.46
N ASP A 78 12.12 -36.06 -1.23
CA ASP A 78 13.58 -36.21 -1.31
C ASP A 78 14.24 -35.39 -2.44
N LYS A 79 13.45 -34.66 -3.23
CA LYS A 79 13.96 -33.88 -4.36
C LYS A 79 14.24 -32.45 -3.93
N LYS A 80 15.44 -31.95 -4.27
CA LYS A 80 15.77 -30.52 -4.31
C LYS A 80 15.47 -29.97 -5.70
N ILE A 81 14.77 -28.83 -5.75
CA ILE A 81 14.33 -28.17 -6.98
C ILE A 81 14.75 -26.70 -6.87
N LYS A 82 15.26 -26.14 -7.97
CA LYS A 82 15.55 -24.70 -8.05
C LYS A 82 14.30 -23.91 -8.38
N ARG A 83 14.11 -22.78 -7.71
CA ARG A 83 12.98 -21.86 -7.93
C ARG A 83 13.44 -20.42 -7.81
N ASP A 84 12.90 -19.58 -8.69
CA ASP A 84 12.91 -18.13 -8.50
C ASP A 84 11.75 -17.75 -7.59
N VAL A 85 12.05 -16.90 -6.61
CA VAL A 85 11.10 -16.51 -5.56
C VAL A 85 11.17 -15.03 -5.29
N PHE A 86 10.07 -14.51 -4.78
CA PHE A 86 9.94 -13.15 -4.27
C PHE A 86 9.91 -13.19 -2.74
N PHE A 87 10.72 -12.36 -2.11
CA PHE A 87 10.73 -12.14 -0.66
C PHE A 87 10.04 -10.82 -0.38
N LYS A 88 8.86 -10.89 0.24
CA LYS A 88 8.20 -9.74 0.84
C LYS A 88 8.78 -9.52 2.24
N TYR A 89 9.28 -8.32 2.51
CA TYR A 89 9.78 -7.92 3.82
C TYR A 89 8.71 -7.10 4.54
N SER A 90 7.80 -7.78 5.24
CA SER A 90 6.69 -7.14 5.93
C SER A 90 7.16 -6.63 7.30
N PRO A 91 7.05 -5.32 7.59
CA PRO A 91 7.56 -4.76 8.83
C PRO A 91 6.68 -5.15 10.02
N LEU A 92 7.30 -5.48 11.17
CA LEU A 92 6.56 -5.87 12.38
C LEU A 92 6.10 -4.66 13.22
N LEU A 93 6.74 -3.52 13.01
CA LEU A 93 6.38 -2.22 13.54
C LEU A 93 6.14 -1.25 12.39
N ASP A 94 5.33 -0.22 12.62
CA ASP A 94 5.07 0.79 11.59
C ASP A 94 6.34 1.64 11.33
N PRO A 95 6.94 1.60 10.13
CA PRO A 95 8.19 2.30 9.85
C PRO A 95 8.06 3.82 9.91
N ILE A 96 6.93 4.39 9.49
CA ILE A 96 6.69 5.83 9.50
C ILE A 96 6.51 6.34 10.95
N LYS A 97 5.85 5.56 11.81
CA LYS A 97 5.83 5.84 13.26
C LYS A 97 7.23 5.77 13.88
N TYR A 98 8.12 4.93 13.38
CA TYR A 98 9.51 4.88 13.82
C TYR A 98 10.29 6.11 13.37
N LEU A 99 10.21 6.47 12.08
CA LEU A 99 10.86 7.65 11.52
C LEU A 99 10.37 8.97 12.13
N SER A 100 9.10 9.05 12.55
CA SER A 100 8.53 10.23 13.23
C SER A 100 8.79 10.28 14.74
N GLY A 101 9.50 9.30 15.32
CA GLY A 101 9.85 9.27 16.75
C GLY A 101 8.72 8.82 17.68
N LYS A 102 7.61 8.26 17.18
CA LYS A 102 6.49 7.81 18.04
C LYS A 102 6.85 6.62 18.93
N TYR A 103 7.97 5.95 18.66
CA TYR A 103 8.50 4.90 19.52
C TYR A 103 9.63 5.37 20.46
N GLU A 104 10.00 6.65 20.48
CA GLU A 104 11.11 7.18 21.31
C GLU A 104 10.95 6.90 22.81
N SER A 105 9.70 6.88 23.29
CA SER A 105 9.39 6.56 24.70
C SER A 105 9.66 5.09 25.09
N TYR A 106 9.96 4.22 24.13
CA TYR A 106 10.31 2.82 24.38
C TYR A 106 11.82 2.64 24.38
N GLU A 107 12.31 1.73 25.23
CA GLU A 107 13.70 1.30 25.19
C GLU A 107 14.02 0.72 23.80
N GLN A 108 15.10 1.20 23.18
CA GLN A 108 15.53 0.77 21.83
C GLN A 108 15.64 -0.76 21.74
N ASP A 109 16.10 -1.41 22.81
CA ASP A 109 16.21 -2.86 22.91
C ASP A 109 14.88 -3.58 22.69
N LYS A 110 13.74 -2.98 23.07
CA LYS A 110 12.41 -3.56 22.86
C LYS A 110 11.89 -3.40 21.43
N ILE A 111 12.38 -2.40 20.71
CA ILE A 111 12.02 -2.13 19.30
C ILE A 111 12.72 -3.14 18.40
N ILE A 112 13.98 -3.49 18.72
CA ILE A 112 14.78 -4.46 17.97
C ILE A 112 14.70 -5.88 18.54
N ALA A 113 13.98 -6.11 19.63
CA ALA A 113 13.74 -7.45 20.16
C ALA A 113 12.75 -8.22 19.28
N LEU A 114 13.08 -9.47 18.98
CA LEU A 114 12.20 -10.41 18.28
C LEU A 114 11.26 -11.11 19.28
N PRO A 115 10.08 -11.60 18.83
CA PRO A 115 9.14 -12.25 19.72
C PRO A 115 9.70 -13.60 20.20
N ASP A 116 9.50 -13.89 21.47
CA ASP A 116 9.78 -15.17 22.09
C ASP A 116 8.66 -15.53 23.09
N LEU A 117 8.84 -16.59 23.88
CA LEU A 117 7.88 -16.96 24.93
C LEU A 117 8.01 -16.12 26.21
N SER A 118 9.07 -15.31 26.34
CA SER A 118 9.29 -14.45 27.50
C SER A 118 8.61 -13.08 27.37
N ASN A 119 8.13 -12.73 26.16
CA ASN A 119 7.39 -11.51 25.85
C ASN A 119 8.21 -10.22 26.09
N ASN A 120 9.50 -10.26 25.79
CA ASN A 120 10.42 -9.14 26.02
C ASN A 120 10.44 -8.07 24.92
N CYS A 121 9.65 -8.22 23.85
CA CYS A 121 9.61 -7.26 22.74
C CYS A 121 8.37 -6.33 22.78
N HIS A 122 8.30 -5.41 21.83
CA HIS A 122 7.18 -4.48 21.71
C HIS A 122 5.83 -5.19 21.53
N LYS A 123 4.77 -4.66 22.16
CA LYS A 123 3.42 -5.29 22.19
C LYS A 123 2.84 -5.61 20.81
N LYS A 124 3.04 -4.72 19.83
CA LYS A 124 2.61 -4.93 18.43
C LYS A 124 3.29 -6.15 17.77
N ILE A 125 4.55 -6.44 18.14
CA ILE A 125 5.28 -7.61 17.63
C ILE A 125 4.71 -8.90 18.23
N LEU A 126 4.21 -8.87 19.47
CA LEU A 126 3.59 -10.02 20.12
C LEU A 126 2.14 -10.27 19.69
N ASP A 127 1.49 -9.28 19.06
CA ASP A 127 0.11 -9.40 18.63
C ASP A 127 0.01 -10.42 17.49
N TYR A 128 -0.76 -11.49 17.71
CA TYR A 128 -1.01 -12.50 16.68
C TYR A 128 -1.79 -11.93 15.48
N ASN A 129 -2.46 -10.78 15.64
CA ASN A 129 -3.17 -10.06 14.59
C ASN A 129 -2.27 -9.08 13.82
N ASN A 130 -0.97 -9.01 14.11
CA ASN A 130 -0.05 -8.16 13.34
C ASN A 130 -0.24 -8.36 11.82
N ALA A 131 -0.37 -7.26 11.08
CA ALA A 131 -0.62 -7.27 9.63
C ALA A 131 0.33 -8.21 8.85
N ALA A 132 1.62 -8.26 9.21
CA ALA A 132 2.59 -9.15 8.58
C ALA A 132 2.24 -10.64 8.77
N TYR A 133 1.80 -11.02 9.99
CA TYR A 133 1.40 -12.38 10.30
C TYR A 133 0.11 -12.78 9.59
N VAL A 134 -0.85 -11.85 9.52
CA VAL A 134 -2.12 -12.03 8.81
C VAL A 134 -1.88 -12.24 7.32
N ASP A 135 -0.98 -11.45 6.72
CA ASP A 135 -0.61 -11.57 5.31
C ASP A 135 0.06 -12.92 5.01
N SER A 136 1.11 -13.24 5.77
CA SER A 136 1.88 -14.48 5.61
C SER A 136 1.00 -15.73 5.78
N PHE A 137 0.09 -15.71 6.75
CA PHE A 137 -0.78 -16.86 6.99
C PHE A 137 -1.82 -17.03 5.88
N PHE A 138 -2.36 -15.95 5.30
CA PHE A 138 -3.26 -16.10 4.16
C PHE A 138 -2.52 -16.52 2.89
N SER A 139 -1.31 -16.00 2.66
CA SER A 139 -0.38 -16.45 1.62
C SER A 139 -0.12 -17.97 1.69
N TYR A 140 0.00 -18.49 2.90
CA TYR A 140 0.05 -19.93 3.13
C TYR A 140 -1.26 -20.64 2.75
N LEU A 141 -2.42 -20.15 3.20
CA LEU A 141 -3.73 -20.76 2.91
C LEU A 141 -4.06 -20.81 1.41
N THR A 142 -3.67 -19.77 0.67
CA THR A 142 -3.83 -19.74 -0.80
C THR A 142 -2.92 -20.77 -1.48
N SER A 143 -1.67 -20.92 -1.06
CA SER A 143 -0.78 -21.99 -1.56
C SER A 143 -1.35 -23.38 -1.29
N ARG A 144 -1.94 -23.60 -0.10
CA ARG A 144 -2.63 -24.86 0.21
C ARG A 144 -3.81 -25.10 -0.74
N SER A 145 -4.60 -24.07 -1.02
CA SER A 145 -5.70 -24.15 -1.98
C SER A 145 -5.22 -24.46 -3.40
N PHE A 146 -4.11 -23.86 -3.83
CA PHE A 146 -3.47 -24.13 -5.11
C PHE A 146 -3.05 -25.60 -5.24
N HIS A 147 -2.39 -26.16 -4.23
CA HIS A 147 -1.87 -27.53 -4.30
C HIS A 147 -2.90 -28.62 -4.03
N GLU A 148 -3.81 -28.42 -3.09
CA GLU A 148 -4.80 -29.44 -2.68
C GLU A 148 -6.03 -29.44 -3.59
N TYR A 149 -6.47 -28.27 -4.03
CA TYR A 149 -7.71 -28.11 -4.81
C TYR A 149 -7.47 -27.71 -6.27
N LYS A 150 -6.20 -27.61 -6.69
CA LYS A 150 -5.79 -27.21 -8.05
C LYS A 150 -6.34 -25.83 -8.43
N PHE A 151 -6.48 -24.96 -7.45
CA PHE A 151 -6.98 -23.60 -7.63
C PHE A 151 -5.89 -22.71 -8.23
N ILE A 152 -5.89 -22.53 -9.54
CA ILE A 152 -4.75 -21.95 -10.29
C ILE A 152 -4.40 -20.51 -9.91
N HIS A 153 -5.37 -19.75 -9.38
CA HIS A 153 -5.18 -18.37 -8.94
C HIS A 153 -4.52 -18.26 -7.56
N GLY A 154 -4.30 -19.38 -6.88
CA GLY A 154 -3.62 -19.38 -5.60
C GLY A 154 -2.12 -19.11 -5.74
N LEU A 155 -1.57 -18.35 -4.81
CA LEU A 155 -0.16 -17.95 -4.77
C LEU A 155 0.68 -19.06 -4.12
N ASP A 156 1.81 -19.46 -4.72
CA ASP A 156 2.69 -20.44 -4.06
C ASP A 156 3.51 -19.82 -2.92
N PHE A 157 3.82 -20.65 -1.91
CA PHE A 157 4.44 -20.24 -0.65
C PHE A 157 5.57 -21.21 -0.28
N TYR A 158 6.73 -20.65 0.06
CA TYR A 158 7.97 -21.40 0.27
C TYR A 158 8.51 -21.34 1.71
N GLY A 159 7.92 -20.50 2.55
CA GLY A 159 8.32 -20.32 3.94
C GLY A 159 8.07 -18.90 4.45
N SER A 160 8.15 -18.73 5.76
CA SER A 160 8.12 -17.41 6.39
C SER A 160 8.91 -17.43 7.70
N PHE A 161 9.66 -16.36 7.94
CA PHE A 161 10.63 -16.26 9.03
C PHE A 161 10.61 -14.84 9.59
N ILE A 162 10.93 -14.69 10.87
CA ILE A 162 11.11 -13.37 11.49
C ILE A 162 12.61 -13.12 11.66
N GLY A 163 13.06 -11.88 11.46
CA GLY A 163 14.44 -11.49 11.74
C GLY A 163 14.63 -9.99 11.75
N LEU A 164 15.85 -9.56 12.04
CA LEU A 164 16.26 -8.16 12.01
C LEU A 164 16.93 -7.85 10.68
N LYS A 165 16.23 -7.14 9.80
CA LYS A 165 16.77 -6.73 8.50
C LYS A 165 17.68 -5.53 8.68
N ASN A 166 18.94 -5.66 8.28
CA ASN A 166 19.82 -4.50 8.15
C ASN A 166 19.51 -3.76 6.84
N ASN A 167 19.64 -2.44 6.84
CA ASN A 167 19.35 -1.59 5.68
C ASN A 167 17.96 -1.91 5.09
N TYR A 168 16.95 -1.87 5.94
CA TYR A 168 15.56 -2.06 5.53
C TYR A 168 15.12 -0.84 4.72
N ILE A 169 14.61 -1.06 3.51
CA ILE A 169 14.26 -0.01 2.55
C ILE A 169 12.76 0.20 2.60
N ILE A 170 12.34 1.46 2.68
CA ILE A 170 10.93 1.88 2.58
C ILE A 170 10.83 3.08 1.63
N ASN A 171 9.73 3.17 0.88
CA ASN A 171 9.38 4.40 0.18
C ASN A 171 8.77 5.38 1.20
N ILE A 172 9.21 6.63 1.20
CA ILE A 172 8.75 7.70 2.09
C ILE A 172 8.21 8.92 1.35
N ALA A 173 7.99 8.84 0.03
CA ALA A 173 7.59 9.99 -0.78
C ALA A 173 6.33 10.68 -0.28
N GLU A 174 5.25 9.92 -0.09
CA GLU A 174 3.96 10.44 0.40
C GLU A 174 4.03 10.96 1.83
N ASP A 175 4.94 10.43 2.64
CA ASP A 175 5.10 10.78 4.05
C ASP A 175 6.20 11.83 4.28
N LEU A 176 6.94 12.26 3.25
CA LEU A 176 8.15 13.06 3.43
C LEU A 176 7.83 14.41 4.08
N GLU A 177 6.78 15.10 3.63
CA GLU A 177 6.37 16.39 4.19
C GLU A 177 6.10 16.26 5.71
N TYR A 178 5.32 15.25 6.08
CA TYR A 178 5.05 14.94 7.49
C TYR A 178 6.33 14.62 8.27
N LEU A 179 7.24 13.83 7.69
CA LEU A 179 8.49 13.43 8.33
C LEU A 179 9.44 14.62 8.53
N LEU A 180 9.55 15.50 7.55
CA LEU A 180 10.42 16.69 7.59
C LEU A 180 10.06 17.63 8.73
N ASP A 181 8.78 17.70 9.10
CA ASP A 181 8.26 18.50 10.22
C ASP A 181 8.60 17.92 11.60
N THR A 182 9.02 16.64 11.67
CA THR A 182 9.35 16.00 12.94
C THR A 182 10.80 16.23 13.33
N LYS A 183 11.03 16.69 14.58
CA LYS A 183 12.38 16.88 15.14
C LYS A 183 13.20 15.59 15.12
N PHE A 184 12.57 14.48 15.50
CA PHE A 184 13.20 13.17 15.57
C PHE A 184 13.80 12.75 14.21
N PHE A 185 13.06 12.98 13.11
CA PHE A 185 13.52 12.60 11.77
C PHE A 185 14.79 13.37 11.38
N GLN A 186 14.82 14.68 11.63
CA GLN A 186 15.96 15.54 11.30
C GLN A 186 17.20 15.22 12.15
N GLU A 187 17.02 15.04 13.46
CA GLU A 187 18.11 14.79 14.41
C GLU A 187 18.74 13.40 14.23
N ASN A 188 17.94 12.40 13.81
CA ASN A 188 18.38 11.02 13.68
C ASN A 188 18.70 10.60 12.23
N LYS A 189 18.61 11.54 11.27
CA LYS A 189 19.09 11.33 9.91
C LYS A 189 20.59 10.99 9.93
N ASN A 190 20.99 9.97 9.18
CA ASN A 190 22.32 9.35 9.16
C ASN A 190 22.73 8.61 10.45
N LEU A 191 21.96 8.71 11.53
CA LEU A 191 22.20 8.00 12.80
C LEU A 191 21.37 6.73 12.92
N LEU A 192 20.07 6.76 12.65
CA LEU A 192 19.18 5.59 12.71
C LEU A 192 18.72 5.12 11.33
N PHE A 193 18.69 6.02 10.37
CA PHE A 193 18.27 5.77 9.00
C PHE A 193 18.98 6.73 8.04
N TYR A 194 19.01 6.36 6.76
CA TYR A 194 19.63 7.13 5.69
C TYR A 194 18.56 7.47 4.65
N VAL A 195 18.62 8.68 4.11
CA VAL A 195 17.78 9.13 2.98
C VAL A 195 18.74 9.57 1.89
N GLU A 196 18.48 9.20 0.64
CA GLU A 196 19.38 9.48 -0.47
C GLU A 196 19.66 11.00 -0.63
N GLU A 197 20.86 11.34 -1.13
CA GLU A 197 21.26 12.73 -1.32
C GLU A 197 20.54 13.33 -2.53
N GLY A 198 19.87 14.48 -2.35
CA GLY A 198 19.06 15.15 -3.39
C GLY A 198 17.60 15.33 -2.99
N THR A 199 17.07 14.43 -2.16
CA THR A 199 15.69 14.43 -1.65
C THR A 199 15.25 15.73 -0.96
N THR A 200 16.16 16.37 -0.22
CA THR A 200 15.83 17.59 0.55
C THR A 200 15.72 18.83 -0.34
N ASN A 201 16.16 18.76 -1.60
CA ASN A 201 16.07 19.88 -2.53
C ASN A 201 14.66 20.00 -3.13
N PHE A 202 13.85 18.95 -3.08
CA PHE A 202 12.47 18.96 -3.59
C PHE A 202 11.51 19.82 -2.74
N PHE A 203 11.83 20.06 -1.46
CA PHE A 203 10.91 20.72 -0.51
C PHE A 203 11.53 21.86 0.30
N SER A 204 12.57 22.52 -0.24
CA SER A 204 13.19 23.70 0.39
C SER A 204 12.25 24.91 0.54
N ASP A 205 11.07 24.85 -0.08
CA ASP A 205 10.03 25.88 -0.03
C ASP A 205 9.02 25.72 1.12
N SER A 206 9.14 24.66 1.93
CA SER A 206 8.34 24.56 3.17
C SER A 206 8.64 25.72 4.15
N ASP A 207 7.58 26.22 4.80
CA ASP A 207 7.56 27.41 5.67
C ASP A 207 8.35 27.27 6.99
N SER A 208 9.08 26.18 7.18
CA SER A 208 9.92 25.94 8.36
C SER A 208 11.16 26.84 8.36
N ARG A 209 11.00 28.04 8.93
CA ARG A 209 12.05 29.07 9.04
C ARG A 209 13.25 28.67 9.91
N THR A 210 13.12 27.65 10.75
CA THR A 210 14.14 27.28 11.75
C THR A 210 15.24 26.37 11.23
N ASN A 211 15.01 25.63 10.13
CA ASN A 211 15.89 24.51 9.74
C ASN A 211 16.47 24.62 8.31
N LYS A 212 16.32 25.77 7.65
CA LYS A 212 16.93 25.98 6.33
C LYS A 212 18.45 26.09 6.48
N LYS A 213 19.20 25.46 5.57
CA LYS A 213 20.65 25.66 5.50
C LYS A 213 20.92 27.17 5.38
N PRO A 214 21.85 27.74 6.17
CA PRO A 214 22.23 29.14 6.01
C PRO A 214 22.67 29.38 4.57
N LEU A 215 22.14 30.41 3.93
CA LEU A 215 22.65 30.88 2.64
C LEU A 215 24.11 31.29 2.83
N VAL A 216 25.02 30.52 2.27
CA VAL A 216 26.46 30.82 2.28
C VAL A 216 26.76 31.67 1.04
N LEU A 217 26.69 32.99 1.20
CA LEU A 217 27.09 33.95 0.16
C LEU A 217 28.62 34.06 0.15
N ASN A 218 29.31 33.12 -0.49
CA ASN A 218 30.77 33.10 -0.47
C ASN A 218 31.43 33.96 -1.55
N GLU A 219 30.71 34.50 -2.54
CA GLU A 219 31.33 35.29 -3.62
C GLU A 219 30.36 36.37 -4.14
N ASN A 220 30.91 37.47 -4.65
CA ASN A 220 30.15 38.42 -5.50
C ASN A 220 29.81 37.70 -6.80
N VAL A 221 28.63 37.09 -6.87
CA VAL A 221 28.14 36.46 -8.09
C VAL A 221 27.74 37.57 -9.07
N GLU A 222 28.50 37.74 -10.15
CA GLU A 222 28.01 38.47 -11.33
C GLU A 222 26.89 37.65 -11.97
N LEU A 223 25.65 38.00 -11.66
CA LEU A 223 24.48 37.40 -12.27
C LEU A 223 24.43 37.83 -13.75
N LYS A 224 24.83 36.93 -14.65
CA LYS A 224 24.49 37.07 -16.07
C LYS A 224 23.01 36.80 -16.22
N LEU A 225 22.24 37.86 -16.37
CA LEU A 225 20.84 37.78 -16.73
C LEU A 225 20.77 37.47 -18.23
N ASP A 226 20.31 36.28 -18.58
CA ASP A 226 19.97 35.98 -19.97
C ASP A 226 18.73 36.79 -20.37
N THR A 227 18.78 37.39 -21.55
CA THR A 227 17.61 38.04 -22.14
C THR A 227 16.56 36.99 -22.46
N ILE A 228 15.40 37.12 -21.83
CA ILE A 228 14.24 36.25 -22.07
C ILE A 228 13.85 36.36 -23.55
N ASN A 229 13.88 35.25 -24.28
CA ASN A 229 13.37 35.21 -25.64
C ASN A 229 11.84 35.14 -25.60
N ASN A 230 11.19 36.23 -25.98
CA ASN A 230 9.73 36.33 -26.01
C ASN A 230 9.06 35.39 -27.03
N ASP A 231 9.83 34.88 -28.00
CA ASP A 231 9.31 33.94 -29.01
C ASP A 231 8.90 32.59 -28.39
N ILE A 232 9.44 32.24 -27.21
CA ILE A 232 9.14 30.99 -26.49
C ILE A 232 7.75 31.03 -25.83
N PHE A 233 7.18 32.22 -25.64
CA PHE A 233 5.95 32.41 -24.88
C PHE A 233 4.75 32.82 -25.74
N ASP A 234 4.73 32.49 -27.05
CA ASP A 234 3.59 32.74 -27.95
C ASP A 234 2.98 34.15 -27.78
N SER A 235 3.84 35.18 -27.70
CA SER A 235 3.44 36.59 -27.56
C SER A 235 2.64 36.93 -26.28
N VAL A 236 2.62 36.06 -25.26
CA VAL A 236 1.98 36.35 -23.96
C VAL A 236 2.57 37.60 -23.29
N PHE A 237 3.84 37.89 -23.56
CA PHE A 237 4.55 39.08 -23.07
C PHE A 237 4.92 40.04 -24.21
N GLU A 238 3.92 40.53 -24.95
CA GLU A 238 4.14 41.59 -25.93
C GLU A 238 4.63 42.89 -25.25
N LEU A 239 5.87 43.26 -25.55
CA LEU A 239 6.48 44.51 -25.12
C LEU A 239 5.89 45.67 -25.92
N THR A 240 4.76 46.20 -25.47
CA THR A 240 4.20 47.44 -26.01
C THR A 240 4.96 48.66 -25.48
N THR A 241 4.99 49.73 -26.27
CA THR A 241 5.57 51.03 -25.89
C THR A 241 4.93 51.62 -24.63
N GLU A 242 3.68 51.24 -24.32
CA GLU A 242 2.96 51.66 -23.12
C GLU A 242 3.45 50.89 -21.86
N ASN A 243 3.71 49.59 -21.98
CA ASN A 243 4.20 48.74 -20.89
C ASN A 243 5.63 49.12 -20.46
N LEU A 244 6.51 49.41 -21.44
CA LEU A 244 7.88 49.88 -21.19
C LEU A 244 7.93 51.25 -20.51
N ASN A 245 7.05 52.17 -20.88
CA ASN A 245 6.96 53.49 -20.23
C ASN A 245 6.44 53.38 -18.79
N THR A 246 5.54 52.43 -18.52
CA THR A 246 5.02 52.18 -17.17
C THR A 246 6.10 51.58 -16.26
N HIS A 247 6.90 50.64 -16.78
CA HIS A 247 8.01 50.02 -16.04
C HIS A 247 9.16 51.02 -15.78
N ASN A 248 9.57 51.79 -16.78
CA ASN A 248 10.64 52.79 -16.64
C ASN A 248 10.26 53.96 -15.72
N ASN A 249 8.98 54.33 -15.64
CA ASN A 249 8.50 55.32 -14.68
C ASN A 249 8.43 54.79 -13.24
N LEU A 250 8.37 53.46 -13.03
CA LEU A 250 8.43 52.84 -11.71
C LEU A 250 9.86 52.73 -11.17
N VAL A 251 10.88 52.59 -12.03
CA VAL A 251 12.30 52.54 -11.62
C VAL A 251 12.75 53.84 -10.92
N ASN A 252 12.11 54.99 -11.22
CA ASN A 252 12.40 56.28 -10.58
C ASN A 252 11.59 56.55 -9.29
N LYS A 253 10.76 55.63 -8.83
CA LYS A 253 10.27 55.63 -7.45
C LYS A 253 11.00 54.53 -6.70
N ASN A 254 11.75 54.90 -5.67
CA ASN A 254 12.28 53.94 -4.69
C ASN A 254 11.14 53.05 -4.20
N THR A 255 10.98 51.87 -4.78
CA THR A 255 10.08 50.83 -4.29
C THR A 255 10.76 50.24 -3.06
N VAL A 256 10.62 50.95 -1.94
CA VAL A 256 10.94 50.44 -0.62
C VAL A 256 9.95 49.29 -0.37
N TYR A 257 10.42 48.05 -0.41
CA TYR A 257 9.71 46.96 0.26
C TYR A 257 9.75 47.26 1.76
N MET A 258 8.69 47.90 2.24
CA MET A 258 8.48 48.21 3.64
C MET A 258 8.08 46.90 4.33
N SER A 259 9.10 46.13 4.74
CA SER A 259 8.94 45.19 5.84
C SER A 259 9.04 46.01 7.13
N ASP A 260 7.98 45.99 7.93
CA ASP A 260 7.91 46.69 9.21
C ASP A 260 9.02 46.19 10.14
N ILE A 261 10.16 46.88 10.13
CA ILE A 261 11.18 46.85 11.17
C ILE A 261 11.18 48.23 11.82
N SER A 262 10.31 48.42 12.80
CA SER A 262 10.40 49.58 13.69
C SER A 262 11.55 49.36 14.68
N MET A 263 12.78 49.68 14.27
CA MET A 263 13.88 49.98 15.18
C MET A 263 14.12 51.50 15.20
N ASN A 264 13.50 52.17 16.17
CA ASN A 264 13.90 53.53 16.55
C ASN A 264 15.23 53.44 17.31
N VAL A 265 16.34 53.69 16.61
CA VAL A 265 17.63 54.05 17.22
C VAL A 265 17.86 55.54 16.99
N VAL A 266 17.42 56.36 17.94
CA VAL A 266 18.01 57.68 18.18
C VAL A 266 18.85 57.55 19.43
N LYS A 267 20.18 57.67 19.30
CA LYS A 267 21.09 57.79 20.43
C LYS A 267 20.78 59.09 21.17
N PRO A 268 20.65 59.02 22.50
CA PRO A 268 21.61 59.78 23.30
C PRO A 268 22.22 58.93 24.42
N THR A 269 23.48 59.26 24.65
CA THR A 269 24.25 59.07 25.88
C THR A 269 23.43 58.95 27.17
N VAL A 270 23.70 57.89 27.95
CA VAL A 270 24.10 57.88 29.38
C VAL A 270 23.75 56.49 29.98
N ASN A 271 24.72 55.94 30.71
CA ASN A 271 24.65 54.71 31.50
C ASN A 271 23.34 54.55 32.30
N LEU A 272 22.83 53.31 32.41
CA LEU A 272 22.54 52.61 33.69
C LEU A 272 21.74 51.29 33.48
N LYS A 273 22.41 50.18 33.81
CA LYS A 273 21.97 48.96 34.54
C LYS A 273 20.53 48.37 34.42
N HIS A 274 20.55 47.02 34.32
CA HIS A 274 19.68 45.98 34.94
C HIS A 274 18.56 45.25 34.14
N LYS A 275 18.84 43.97 33.84
CA LYS A 275 18.11 42.71 34.15
C LYS A 275 16.57 42.60 34.01
N SER A 276 16.18 41.69 33.09
CA SER A 276 15.18 40.58 33.18
C SER A 276 13.75 40.81 33.70
N ILE A 277 12.73 40.41 32.91
CA ILE A 277 11.69 39.39 33.23
C ILE A 277 10.66 39.26 32.07
N SER A 278 10.11 38.05 31.96
CA SER A 278 9.14 37.47 31.03
C SER A 278 7.77 38.17 30.90
N ASN A 279 7.10 38.02 29.75
CA ASN A 279 5.83 37.28 29.67
C ASN A 279 5.28 37.11 28.24
N SER A 280 4.60 35.98 28.11
CA SER A 280 3.77 35.42 27.05
C SER A 280 2.79 36.36 26.34
N SER A 281 2.55 36.10 25.06
CA SER A 281 1.32 36.47 24.36
C SER A 281 0.83 35.33 23.47
N ASP A 282 -0.21 34.65 23.95
CA ASP A 282 -1.14 33.86 23.15
C ASP A 282 -1.83 34.75 22.10
N SER A 283 -2.04 34.22 20.89
CA SER A 283 -3.23 34.41 20.04
C SER A 283 -2.90 33.88 18.63
N SER A 284 -3.81 33.44 17.77
CA SER A 284 -5.16 32.87 17.82
C SER A 284 -5.51 32.69 16.34
N CYS A 285 -6.12 31.57 15.93
CA CYS A 285 -7.07 31.45 14.80
C CYS A 285 -7.21 29.97 14.40
N SER A 286 -8.35 29.42 14.00
CA SER A 286 -9.77 29.63 14.31
C SER A 286 -10.50 28.53 13.55
N SER A 287 -11.02 27.53 14.26
CA SER A 287 -11.86 26.46 13.71
C SER A 287 -13.31 26.95 13.53
N ARG A 288 -13.87 26.82 12.31
CA ARG A 288 -15.32 27.00 12.07
C ARG A 288 -16.03 25.65 12.18
N ILE A 289 -16.64 25.39 13.33
CA ILE A 289 -17.80 24.49 13.46
C ILE A 289 -18.86 25.24 14.26
N SER A 290 -20.04 25.38 13.68
CA SER A 290 -21.22 25.96 14.31
C SER A 290 -21.84 24.96 15.29
N ASN A 291 -21.92 25.38 16.56
CA ASN A 291 -22.64 24.71 17.64
C ASN A 291 -24.15 24.93 17.53
N THR A 292 -24.94 23.93 17.96
CA THR A 292 -26.14 24.18 18.76
C THR A 292 -26.16 23.26 20.00
N ASN A 293 -26.15 23.92 21.18
CA ASN A 293 -26.57 23.60 22.56
C ASN A 293 -26.88 22.14 23.01
N SER A 294 -26.71 21.73 24.28
CA SER A 294 -25.99 22.19 25.46
C SER A 294 -26.17 21.11 26.56
N SER A 295 -25.09 20.65 27.20
CA SER A 295 -25.01 20.32 28.65
C SER A 295 -23.68 19.60 28.94
N LYS A 296 -23.08 19.96 30.08
CA LYS A 296 -21.69 19.70 30.46
C LYS A 296 -21.53 18.32 31.13
N SER A 297 -20.48 17.58 30.75
CA SER A 297 -19.66 16.81 31.69
C SER A 297 -18.28 16.52 31.09
N LYS A 298 -17.24 16.71 31.91
CA LYS A 298 -15.82 16.61 31.55
C LYS A 298 -15.38 15.16 31.35
N SER A 299 -14.71 14.86 30.22
CA SER A 299 -13.66 13.84 30.15
C SER A 299 -12.59 14.30 29.16
N GLY A 300 -11.32 14.32 29.61
CA GLY A 300 -10.19 14.74 28.79
C GLY A 300 -9.95 13.76 27.63
N SER A 301 -10.23 14.23 26.41
CA SER A 301 -9.83 13.55 25.18
C SER A 301 -8.50 14.12 24.73
N VAL A 302 -7.43 13.33 24.85
CA VAL A 302 -6.15 13.60 24.20
C VAL A 302 -6.34 13.29 22.73
N CYS A 303 -6.46 14.32 21.90
CA CYS A 303 -6.53 14.20 20.45
C CYS A 303 -5.12 13.86 19.94
N SER A 304 -4.80 12.56 19.82
CA SER A 304 -3.57 12.11 19.19
C SER A 304 -3.76 12.16 17.67
N TYR A 305 -3.21 13.20 17.04
CA TYR A 305 -2.96 13.20 15.60
C TYR A 305 -1.95 12.10 15.28
N ASN A 306 -2.45 10.97 14.78
CA ASN A 306 -1.61 9.89 14.30
C ASN A 306 -1.40 10.09 12.79
N GLY A 307 -0.29 10.76 12.44
CA GLY A 307 0.23 10.72 11.07
C GLY A 307 0.67 9.30 10.67
N THR A 308 0.08 8.80 9.61
CA THR A 308 0.48 7.62 8.83
C THR A 308 0.06 7.90 7.40
N SER A 309 0.96 7.66 6.46
CA SER A 309 0.77 6.99 5.17
C SER A 309 -0.69 6.91 4.77
N THR A 310 -1.19 8.04 4.30
CA THR A 310 -2.31 8.06 3.38
C THR A 310 -1.75 7.54 2.08
N ASP A 311 -2.07 6.29 1.74
CA ASP A 311 -2.22 5.91 0.33
C ASP A 311 -3.31 6.84 -0.22
N ASN A 312 -2.89 8.02 -0.67
CA ASN A 312 -3.77 8.97 -1.31
C ASN A 312 -4.02 8.40 -2.70
N SER A 313 -5.09 7.61 -2.79
CA SER A 313 -5.61 7.09 -4.06
C SER A 313 -6.29 8.19 -4.88
N SER A 314 -5.68 9.38 -4.92
CA SER A 314 -6.22 10.60 -5.52
C SER A 314 -5.13 11.28 -6.35
N TYR A 315 -4.46 10.51 -7.20
CA TYR A 315 -3.91 10.92 -8.51
C TYR A 315 -3.26 9.68 -9.15
N SER A 316 -3.91 9.04 -10.11
CA SER A 316 -3.30 7.94 -10.89
C SER A 316 -2.48 8.47 -12.08
N SER A 317 -1.61 9.47 -11.86
CA SER A 317 -0.78 10.03 -12.95
C SER A 317 0.42 10.89 -12.51
N ILE A 318 0.89 10.81 -11.27
CA ILE A 318 2.26 11.22 -10.94
C ILE A 318 3.01 9.92 -10.68
N SER A 319 3.99 9.61 -11.53
CA SER A 319 4.95 8.54 -11.32
C SER A 319 5.25 8.42 -9.82
N GLU A 320 5.03 7.25 -9.22
CA GLU A 320 5.32 7.04 -7.79
C GLU A 320 6.74 7.57 -7.54
N GLU A 321 6.86 8.75 -6.93
CA GLU A 321 8.16 9.38 -6.77
C GLU A 321 8.93 8.44 -5.83
N LEU A 322 9.85 7.66 -6.37
CA LEU A 322 10.49 6.59 -5.61
C LEU A 322 11.51 7.22 -4.68
N LEU A 323 11.09 7.49 -3.45
CA LEU A 323 11.95 8.07 -2.44
C LEU A 323 12.29 7.06 -1.36
N GLU A 324 13.45 6.44 -1.49
CA GLU A 324 13.89 5.41 -0.56
C GLU A 324 14.53 5.97 0.72
N CYS A 325 14.05 5.47 1.87
CA CYS A 325 14.71 5.59 3.16
C CYS A 325 15.23 4.23 3.63
N LYS A 326 16.50 4.18 4.05
CA LYS A 326 17.20 2.97 4.50
C LYS A 326 17.34 2.99 6.02
N ILE A 327 16.48 2.26 6.73
CA ILE A 327 16.54 2.07 8.18
C ILE A 327 17.65 1.08 8.53
N LYS A 328 18.55 1.43 9.45
CA LYS A 328 19.76 0.63 9.75
C LYS A 328 19.45 -0.80 10.14
N THR A 329 18.50 -1.00 11.06
CA THR A 329 18.06 -2.32 11.51
C THR A 329 16.59 -2.24 11.87
N PHE A 330 15.77 -3.14 11.32
CA PHE A 330 14.33 -3.14 11.57
C PHE A 330 13.76 -4.56 11.69
N PRO A 331 12.82 -4.84 12.61
CA PRO A 331 12.19 -6.15 12.74
C PRO A 331 11.20 -6.37 11.59
N VAL A 332 11.43 -7.44 10.83
CA VAL A 332 10.60 -7.81 9.68
C VAL A 332 10.23 -9.28 9.74
N GLN A 333 9.11 -9.60 9.11
CA GLN A 333 8.80 -10.94 8.67
C GLN A 333 9.12 -11.07 7.18
N ILE A 334 9.95 -12.05 6.84
CA ILE A 334 10.17 -12.48 5.47
C ILE A 334 9.04 -13.42 5.10
N ILE A 335 8.38 -13.14 3.97
CA ILE A 335 7.37 -14.02 3.37
C ILE A 335 7.90 -14.44 2.00
N CYS A 336 8.18 -15.73 1.83
CA CYS A 336 8.79 -16.27 0.63
C CYS A 336 7.70 -16.80 -0.31
N LEU A 337 7.49 -16.09 -1.41
CA LEU A 337 6.37 -16.25 -2.32
C LEU A 337 6.84 -16.61 -3.73
N GLU A 338 5.93 -17.09 -4.56
CA GLU A 338 6.18 -17.22 -6.00
C GLU A 338 6.50 -15.86 -6.61
N LYS A 339 7.48 -15.84 -7.52
CA LYS A 339 7.76 -14.66 -8.33
C LYS A 339 6.71 -14.57 -9.44
N MET A 340 6.03 -13.44 -9.52
CA MET A 340 5.10 -13.11 -10.61
C MET A 340 5.79 -12.27 -11.68
N ASP A 341 5.16 -12.16 -12.84
CA ASP A 341 5.75 -11.46 -13.98
C ASP A 341 5.57 -9.95 -13.83
N ASP A 342 4.36 -9.49 -13.54
CA ASP A 342 4.07 -8.07 -13.26
C ASP A 342 2.72 -7.82 -12.56
N THR A 343 2.41 -6.56 -12.21
CA THR A 343 1.12 -6.11 -11.68
C THR A 343 0.09 -5.88 -12.80
N LEU A 344 -1.20 -5.77 -12.44
CA LEU A 344 -2.24 -5.33 -13.37
C LEU A 344 -2.08 -3.85 -13.71
N ASP A 345 -1.49 -3.08 -12.79
CA ASP A 345 -1.24 -1.65 -12.94
C ASP A 345 -0.29 -1.37 -14.11
N SER A 346 0.75 -2.19 -14.29
CA SER A 346 1.68 -2.05 -15.42
C SER A 346 1.04 -2.32 -16.79
N LEU A 347 -0.19 -2.84 -16.83
CA LEU A 347 -0.97 -3.06 -18.05
C LEU A 347 -1.94 -1.92 -18.36
N LEU A 348 -2.00 -0.87 -17.54
CA LEU A 348 -2.87 0.27 -17.76
C LEU A 348 -2.33 1.19 -18.86
N GLY A 349 -1.02 1.25 -19.10
CA GLY A 349 -0.43 2.16 -20.09
C GLY A 349 -0.41 3.60 -19.59
N ASP A 350 0.77 4.20 -19.56
CA ASP A 350 0.88 5.63 -19.25
C ASP A 350 0.68 6.43 -20.55
N GLU A 351 -0.33 7.31 -20.59
CA GLU A 351 -0.53 8.27 -21.70
C GLU A 351 0.71 9.16 -21.94
N PHE A 352 1.59 9.29 -20.95
CA PHE A 352 2.79 10.14 -20.98
C PHE A 352 4.04 9.49 -21.58
N ASP A 353 4.06 8.18 -21.82
CA ASP A 353 5.20 7.50 -22.48
C ASP A 353 5.17 7.63 -24.01
N LEU A 354 4.19 8.38 -24.55
CA LEU A 354 4.06 8.73 -25.96
C LEU A 354 4.54 10.16 -26.28
N GLU A 355 5.40 10.78 -25.46
CA GLU A 355 6.21 11.87 -25.99
C GLU A 355 7.06 11.29 -27.13
N GLU A 356 6.66 11.60 -28.37
CA GLU A 356 7.40 11.31 -29.58
C GLU A 356 8.84 11.81 -29.39
N SER A 357 9.76 10.90 -29.08
CA SER A 357 11.17 11.19 -29.25
C SER A 357 11.38 11.33 -30.76
N ASP A 358 11.50 12.58 -31.23
CA ASP A 358 11.85 12.97 -32.61
C ASP A 358 13.25 12.46 -33.07
N ASP A 359 13.88 11.58 -32.29
CA ASP A 359 15.17 11.00 -32.60
C ASP A 359 15.00 9.61 -33.22
N ASP A 360 15.38 9.51 -34.50
CA ASP A 360 15.44 8.33 -35.38
C ASP A 360 16.32 7.15 -34.88
N ASP A 361 16.57 7.03 -33.57
CA ASP A 361 17.35 5.94 -32.99
C ASP A 361 16.44 4.80 -32.50
N GLU A 362 16.17 3.88 -33.44
CA GLU A 362 15.52 2.58 -33.29
C GLU A 362 16.19 1.73 -32.18
N LYS A 363 15.82 1.94 -30.92
CA LYS A 363 16.08 1.03 -29.79
C LYS A 363 14.93 1.00 -28.78
N SER A 364 13.92 0.19 -29.12
CA SER A 364 13.24 -0.74 -28.20
C SER A 364 12.91 -0.20 -26.80
N LEU A 365 12.02 0.80 -26.71
CA LEU A 365 11.15 0.94 -25.55
C LEU A 365 9.87 0.17 -25.89
N GLY A 366 9.60 -0.90 -25.16
CA GLY A 366 8.53 -1.85 -25.48
C GLY A 366 7.18 -1.14 -25.51
N SER A 367 6.43 -1.31 -26.59
CA SER A 367 5.02 -0.93 -26.65
C SER A 367 4.31 -1.52 -25.43
N ILE A 368 3.81 -0.66 -24.54
CA ILE A 368 2.98 -1.10 -23.43
C ILE A 368 1.73 -1.71 -24.07
N GLU A 369 1.54 -3.03 -23.90
CA GLU A 369 0.36 -3.73 -24.42
C GLU A 369 -0.86 -3.31 -23.61
N GLU A 370 -1.55 -2.26 -24.04
CA GLU A 370 -2.89 -1.94 -23.55
C GLU A 370 -3.81 -3.15 -23.74
N LEU A 371 -4.55 -3.51 -22.68
CA LEU A 371 -5.47 -4.64 -22.72
C LEU A 371 -6.69 -4.32 -23.57
N SER A 372 -7.02 -5.21 -24.50
CA SER A 372 -8.28 -5.14 -25.24
C SER A 372 -9.50 -5.42 -24.34
N ASP A 373 -10.70 -5.01 -24.76
CA ASP A 373 -11.97 -5.26 -24.06
C ASP A 373 -12.19 -6.73 -23.67
N GLU A 374 -11.74 -7.65 -24.51
CA GLU A 374 -11.90 -9.08 -24.27
C GLU A 374 -10.87 -9.60 -23.25
N GLU A 375 -9.68 -9.01 -23.21
CA GLU A 375 -8.65 -9.27 -22.20
C GLU A 375 -9.08 -8.73 -20.84
N TRP A 376 -9.56 -7.49 -20.79
CA TRP A 376 -10.16 -6.90 -19.59
C TRP A 376 -11.31 -7.74 -19.05
N ARG A 377 -12.22 -8.18 -19.93
CA ARG A 377 -13.33 -9.07 -19.54
C ARG A 377 -12.82 -10.38 -18.95
N SER A 378 -11.76 -10.95 -19.50
CA SER A 378 -11.14 -12.17 -18.95
C SER A 378 -10.49 -11.89 -17.60
N CYS A 379 -9.71 -10.82 -17.49
CA CYS A 379 -9.05 -10.39 -16.27
C CYS A 379 -10.05 -10.24 -15.13
N LEU A 380 -11.07 -9.39 -15.31
CA LEU A 380 -12.12 -9.15 -14.33
C LEU A 380 -12.87 -10.44 -13.97
N PHE A 381 -13.14 -11.32 -14.93
CA PHE A 381 -13.76 -12.62 -14.64
C PHE A 381 -12.87 -13.51 -13.76
N GLN A 382 -11.56 -13.59 -14.04
CA GLN A 382 -10.61 -14.34 -13.23
C GLN A 382 -10.55 -13.81 -11.78
N ILE A 383 -10.53 -12.47 -11.62
CA ILE A 383 -10.54 -11.80 -10.31
C ILE A 383 -11.84 -12.12 -9.55
N ILE A 384 -13.00 -11.98 -10.19
CA ILE A 384 -14.31 -12.31 -9.60
C ILE A 384 -14.33 -13.77 -9.12
N MET A 385 -13.90 -14.72 -9.95
CA MET A 385 -13.88 -16.14 -9.58
C MET A 385 -12.89 -16.43 -8.44
N THR A 386 -11.80 -15.67 -8.36
CA THR A 386 -10.83 -15.76 -7.25
C THR A 386 -11.46 -15.30 -5.95
N LEU A 387 -12.12 -14.14 -5.94
CA LEU A 387 -12.85 -13.63 -4.78
C LEU A 387 -13.96 -14.57 -4.34
N ILE A 388 -14.76 -15.12 -5.27
CA ILE A 388 -15.81 -16.10 -4.95
C ILE A 388 -15.21 -17.34 -4.26
N ALA A 389 -14.09 -17.86 -4.79
CA ALA A 389 -13.43 -19.03 -4.21
C ALA A 389 -12.90 -18.74 -2.79
N TYR A 390 -12.23 -17.61 -2.57
CA TYR A 390 -11.75 -17.23 -1.24
C TYR A 390 -12.88 -16.93 -0.26
N GLN A 391 -13.93 -16.25 -0.70
CA GLN A 391 -15.12 -15.98 0.12
C GLN A 391 -15.77 -17.27 0.58
N LYS A 392 -15.89 -18.26 -0.32
CA LYS A 392 -16.42 -19.58 0.02
C LYS A 392 -15.52 -20.35 0.99
N MET A 393 -14.22 -20.41 0.71
CA MET A 393 -13.31 -21.22 1.51
C MET A 393 -13.03 -20.60 2.89
N PHE A 394 -12.98 -19.27 3.00
CA PHE A 394 -12.40 -18.58 4.15
C PHE A 394 -13.20 -17.37 4.65
N ASP A 395 -14.44 -17.11 4.20
CA ASP A 395 -15.18 -15.88 4.56
C ASP A 395 -14.34 -14.61 4.32
N PHE A 396 -13.59 -14.60 3.22
CA PHE A 396 -12.56 -13.61 2.93
C PHE A 396 -13.11 -12.24 2.51
N THR A 397 -12.44 -11.17 2.91
CA THR A 397 -12.47 -9.82 2.31
C THR A 397 -11.04 -9.30 2.26
N HIS A 398 -10.62 -8.72 1.13
CA HIS A 398 -9.28 -8.16 0.96
C HIS A 398 -9.13 -6.83 1.69
N ASN A 399 -10.14 -5.96 1.56
CA ASN A 399 -10.21 -4.59 2.10
C ASN A 399 -9.20 -3.59 1.56
N ASP A 400 -8.39 -3.98 0.57
CA ASP A 400 -7.42 -3.10 -0.09
C ASP A 400 -7.10 -3.56 -1.52
N LEU A 401 -8.13 -3.98 -2.25
CA LEU A 401 -7.94 -4.53 -3.59
C LEU A 401 -7.88 -3.38 -4.61
N HIS A 402 -6.68 -3.04 -5.06
CA HIS A 402 -6.41 -2.14 -6.18
C HIS A 402 -5.54 -2.84 -7.23
N THR A 403 -5.30 -2.19 -8.36
CA THR A 403 -4.53 -2.71 -9.52
C THR A 403 -3.16 -3.26 -9.13
N ASN A 404 -2.39 -2.58 -8.28
CA ASN A 404 -1.10 -3.08 -7.77
C ASN A 404 -1.19 -4.35 -6.90
N ASN A 405 -2.33 -4.62 -6.26
CA ASN A 405 -2.56 -5.85 -5.48
C ASN A 405 -3.11 -7.02 -6.33
N ILE A 406 -3.09 -6.86 -7.65
CA ILE A 406 -3.40 -7.90 -8.62
C ILE A 406 -2.17 -8.07 -9.50
N MET A 407 -1.60 -9.27 -9.52
CA MET A 407 -0.45 -9.59 -10.35
C MET A 407 -0.80 -10.74 -11.30
N TYR A 408 0.07 -11.02 -12.28
CA TYR A 408 -0.14 -12.13 -13.19
C TYR A 408 1.11 -12.95 -13.47
N ASN A 409 0.87 -14.18 -13.90
CA ASN A 409 1.87 -15.00 -14.59
C ASN A 409 1.45 -15.26 -16.03
N ASN A 410 2.44 -15.21 -16.93
CA ASN A 410 2.32 -15.61 -18.30
C ASN A 410 2.07 -17.12 -18.41
N THR A 411 1.22 -17.51 -19.37
CA THR A 411 0.81 -18.90 -19.56
C THR A 411 0.52 -19.26 -21.00
N GLU A 412 0.94 -20.44 -21.41
CA GLU A 412 0.59 -21.01 -22.71
C GLU A 412 -0.84 -21.60 -22.74
N LYS A 413 -1.48 -21.75 -21.57
CA LYS A 413 -2.84 -22.31 -21.48
C LYS A 413 -3.82 -21.36 -22.12
N LYS A 414 -4.41 -21.72 -23.25
CA LYS A 414 -5.38 -20.85 -23.96
C LYS A 414 -6.70 -20.59 -23.22
N TYR A 415 -7.12 -21.51 -22.34
CA TYR A 415 -8.41 -21.42 -21.67
C TYR A 415 -8.35 -21.99 -20.25
N LEU A 416 -9.07 -21.35 -19.33
CA LEU A 416 -9.42 -21.84 -18.00
C LEU A 416 -10.87 -22.32 -17.98
N PHE A 417 -11.14 -23.30 -17.12
CA PHE A 417 -12.46 -23.90 -16.98
C PHE A 417 -12.89 -23.87 -15.52
N TYR A 418 -14.08 -23.33 -15.28
CA TYR A 418 -14.65 -23.20 -13.95
C TYR A 418 -16.01 -23.86 -13.87
N LYS A 419 -16.41 -24.23 -12.65
CA LYS A 419 -17.80 -24.52 -12.29
C LYS A 419 -18.14 -23.74 -11.03
N TYR A 420 -19.23 -22.99 -11.08
CA TYR A 420 -19.76 -22.24 -9.95
C TYR A 420 -21.29 -22.14 -10.09
N ASP A 421 -22.01 -22.39 -9.01
CA ASP A 421 -23.47 -22.43 -8.93
C ASP A 421 -24.09 -23.32 -10.01
N ASP A 422 -23.50 -24.51 -10.20
CA ASP A 422 -23.86 -25.47 -11.25
C ASP A 422 -23.70 -24.98 -12.71
N VAL A 423 -23.22 -23.76 -12.92
CA VAL A 423 -22.90 -23.19 -14.23
C VAL A 423 -21.44 -23.48 -14.58
N TYR A 424 -21.20 -23.85 -15.83
CA TYR A 424 -19.85 -24.12 -16.35
C TYR A 424 -19.36 -22.95 -17.19
N TYR A 425 -18.09 -22.58 -17.00
CA TYR A 425 -17.47 -21.47 -17.70
C TYR A 425 -16.21 -21.92 -18.46
N LYS A 426 -15.98 -21.34 -19.64
CA LYS A 426 -14.76 -21.45 -20.43
C LYS A 426 -14.26 -20.04 -20.73
N VAL A 427 -13.13 -19.68 -20.13
CA VAL A 427 -12.59 -18.32 -20.16
C VAL A 427 -11.25 -18.34 -20.90
N PRO A 428 -11.05 -17.54 -21.95
CA PRO A 428 -9.74 -17.39 -22.60
C PRO A 428 -8.76 -16.72 -21.63
N THR A 429 -7.50 -17.15 -21.57
CA THR A 429 -6.51 -16.53 -20.69
C THR A 429 -5.84 -15.30 -21.28
N TYR A 430 -5.83 -15.21 -22.62
CA TYR A 430 -4.99 -14.26 -23.34
C TYR A 430 -3.54 -14.24 -22.84
N GLY A 431 -3.02 -15.43 -22.51
CA GLY A 431 -1.66 -15.56 -22.04
C GLY A 431 -1.44 -15.20 -20.57
N ARG A 432 -2.45 -14.77 -19.80
CA ARG A 432 -2.26 -14.33 -18.40
C ARG A 432 -3.15 -15.10 -17.41
N ILE A 433 -2.57 -15.48 -16.25
CA ILE A 433 -3.28 -15.98 -15.06
C ILE A 433 -3.14 -14.93 -13.97
N TYR A 434 -4.25 -14.27 -13.62
CA TYR A 434 -4.26 -13.25 -12.59
C TYR A 434 -4.36 -13.87 -11.19
N LYS A 435 -3.71 -13.23 -10.23
CA LYS A 435 -3.65 -13.62 -8.81
C LYS A 435 -3.74 -12.38 -7.94
N ILE A 436 -4.40 -12.52 -6.80
CA ILE A 436 -4.52 -11.47 -5.79
C ILE A 436 -3.41 -11.67 -4.76
N ILE A 437 -2.77 -10.58 -4.35
CA ILE A 437 -1.71 -10.55 -3.35
C ILE A 437 -1.94 -9.46 -2.32
N ASP A 438 -1.07 -9.40 -1.31
CA ASP A 438 -1.10 -8.45 -0.19
C ASP A 438 -2.32 -8.57 0.71
N PHE A 439 -2.26 -9.53 1.63
CA PHE A 439 -3.36 -9.80 2.55
C PHE A 439 -3.19 -9.08 3.89
N GLY A 440 -2.37 -8.02 3.96
CA GLY A 440 -2.07 -7.29 5.20
C GLY A 440 -3.28 -6.65 5.87
N ARG A 441 -4.31 -6.29 5.09
CA ARG A 441 -5.62 -5.79 5.57
C ARG A 441 -6.76 -6.80 5.39
N ALA A 442 -6.45 -8.03 4.98
CA ALA A 442 -7.49 -9.03 4.80
C ALA A 442 -8.16 -9.39 6.12
N ILE A 443 -9.46 -9.71 6.04
CA ILE A 443 -10.22 -10.32 7.13
C ILE A 443 -10.77 -11.64 6.61
N TYR A 444 -10.52 -12.72 7.34
CA TYR A 444 -10.92 -14.07 6.94
C TYR A 444 -11.05 -15.00 8.15
N ARG A 445 -11.59 -16.19 7.90
CA ARG A 445 -11.83 -17.23 8.90
C ARG A 445 -11.11 -18.51 8.56
N TYR A 446 -10.54 -19.14 9.58
CA TYR A 446 -9.95 -20.47 9.48
C TYR A 446 -10.07 -21.22 10.81
N LYS A 447 -10.58 -22.46 10.78
CA LYS A 447 -10.79 -23.32 11.99
C LYS A 447 -11.46 -22.56 13.15
N ASN A 448 -12.56 -21.87 12.85
CA ASN A 448 -13.42 -21.13 13.80
C ASN A 448 -12.75 -19.93 14.48
N LYS A 449 -11.67 -19.42 13.88
CA LYS A 449 -11.02 -18.18 14.30
C LYS A 449 -11.21 -17.14 13.22
N VAL A 450 -11.59 -15.94 13.64
CA VAL A 450 -11.52 -14.74 12.81
C VAL A 450 -10.09 -14.23 12.90
N ILE A 451 -9.44 -14.11 11.76
CA ILE A 451 -8.11 -13.53 11.63
C ILE A 451 -8.33 -12.14 11.03
N CYS A 452 -7.95 -11.12 11.80
CA CYS A 452 -8.25 -9.73 11.51
C CYS A 452 -7.00 -8.91 11.83
N SER A 453 -6.52 -8.16 10.84
CA SER A 453 -5.30 -7.36 10.97
C SER A 453 -5.38 -6.29 12.06
N ASP A 454 -4.27 -6.06 12.75
CA ASP A 454 -4.11 -4.99 13.72
C ASP A 454 -4.12 -3.60 13.09
N SER A 455 -4.17 -3.51 11.76
CA SER A 455 -4.59 -2.30 11.03
C SER A 455 -5.95 -1.78 11.49
N TYR A 456 -6.86 -2.66 11.92
CA TYR A 456 -8.19 -2.27 12.41
C TYR A 456 -8.22 -1.91 13.90
N HIS A 457 -7.12 -2.11 14.62
CA HIS A 457 -7.00 -1.69 16.01
C HIS A 457 -7.29 -0.17 16.13
N PRO A 458 -7.80 0.35 17.26
CA PRO A 458 -8.02 1.80 17.44
C PRO A 458 -6.79 2.71 17.24
N LYS A 459 -5.59 2.14 17.12
CA LYS A 459 -4.31 2.83 16.85
C LYS A 459 -3.69 2.42 15.50
N GLY A 460 -4.35 1.54 14.76
CA GLY A 460 -3.98 1.11 13.42
C GLY A 460 -4.35 2.17 12.39
N ASP A 461 -3.82 1.99 11.20
CA ASP A 461 -4.03 2.80 9.99
C ASP A 461 -5.46 2.66 9.44
N ALA A 462 -6.04 1.46 9.49
CA ALA A 462 -7.41 1.20 9.04
C ALA A 462 -8.46 1.35 10.16
N ALA A 463 -8.13 2.06 11.24
CA ALA A 463 -9.03 2.25 12.37
C ALA A 463 -10.38 2.86 11.95
N THR A 464 -11.47 2.39 12.56
CA THR A 464 -12.86 2.85 12.30
C THR A 464 -13.44 2.51 10.92
N LEU A 465 -12.71 1.77 10.07
CA LEU A 465 -13.28 1.23 8.83
C LEU A 465 -14.44 0.28 9.13
N TYR A 466 -14.20 -0.63 10.08
CA TYR A 466 -15.17 -1.56 10.62
C TYR A 466 -15.34 -1.36 12.13
N ASN A 467 -16.43 -1.90 12.67
CA ASN A 467 -16.69 -1.98 14.10
C ASN A 467 -17.19 -3.39 14.42
N CYS A 468 -16.26 -4.32 14.56
CA CYS A 468 -16.53 -5.72 14.83
C CYS A 468 -15.38 -6.35 15.63
N GLU A 469 -15.61 -7.54 16.18
CA GLU A 469 -14.56 -8.33 16.84
C GLU A 469 -13.34 -8.52 15.92
N PRO A 470 -12.11 -8.46 16.45
CA PRO A 470 -11.75 -8.35 17.87
C PRO A 470 -11.62 -6.90 18.39
N TYR A 471 -11.92 -5.90 17.56
CA TYR A 471 -11.74 -4.47 17.87
C TYR A 471 -13.07 -3.73 18.02
N LEU A 472 -14.10 -4.44 18.52
CA LEU A 472 -15.44 -3.90 18.70
C LEU A 472 -15.43 -2.76 19.74
N ASN A 473 -16.06 -1.64 19.39
CA ASN A 473 -16.46 -0.61 20.32
C ASN A 473 -17.98 -0.68 20.50
N ASP A 474 -18.42 -1.09 21.70
CA ASP A 474 -19.84 -1.24 22.08
C ASP A 474 -20.63 0.08 22.04
N GLU A 475 -19.96 1.23 22.06
CA GLU A 475 -20.60 2.55 21.95
C GLU A 475 -21.01 2.90 20.51
N LYS A 476 -20.58 2.12 19.52
CA LYS A 476 -20.83 2.35 18.10
C LYS A 476 -21.61 1.19 17.48
N PRO A 477 -22.41 1.43 16.42
CA PRO A 477 -23.12 0.34 15.74
C PRO A 477 -22.13 -0.66 15.16
N VAL A 478 -22.47 -1.94 15.21
CA VAL A 478 -21.66 -3.02 14.61
C VAL A 478 -21.61 -2.80 13.09
N LEU A 479 -20.40 -2.79 12.54
CA LEU A 479 -20.13 -2.67 11.12
C LEU A 479 -19.15 -3.77 10.73
N LYS A 480 -19.64 -4.77 9.99
CA LYS A 480 -18.85 -5.94 9.58
C LYS A 480 -18.22 -5.72 8.20
N PRO A 481 -17.17 -6.47 7.85
CA PRO A 481 -16.61 -6.51 6.50
C PRO A 481 -17.67 -6.86 5.47
N ASN A 482 -17.59 -6.19 4.32
CA ASN A 482 -18.58 -6.26 3.27
C ASN A 482 -17.93 -6.89 2.01
N LYS A 483 -18.59 -7.85 1.37
CA LYS A 483 -18.03 -8.59 0.22
C LYS A 483 -17.99 -7.78 -1.08
N SER A 484 -18.77 -6.72 -1.19
CA SER A 484 -18.75 -5.77 -2.31
C SER A 484 -17.60 -4.77 -2.21
N PHE A 485 -17.00 -4.61 -1.03
CA PHE A 485 -15.89 -3.69 -0.79
C PHE A 485 -14.76 -3.90 -1.79
N ASP A 486 -14.33 -5.16 -1.96
CA ASP A 486 -13.17 -5.51 -2.78
C ASP A 486 -13.34 -5.07 -4.25
N LEU A 487 -14.51 -5.32 -4.85
CA LEU A 487 -14.77 -4.92 -6.23
C LEU A 487 -15.02 -3.42 -6.38
N CYS A 488 -15.62 -2.78 -5.38
CA CYS A 488 -15.76 -1.32 -5.38
C CYS A 488 -14.38 -0.64 -5.30
N ARG A 489 -13.50 -1.13 -4.42
CA ARG A 489 -12.14 -0.60 -4.26
C ARG A 489 -11.30 -0.77 -5.52
N LEU A 490 -11.42 -1.92 -6.18
CA LEU A 490 -10.77 -2.18 -7.47
C LEU A 490 -11.37 -1.30 -8.58
N GLY A 491 -12.69 -1.16 -8.59
CA GLY A 491 -13.37 -0.23 -9.51
C GLY A 491 -12.87 1.19 -9.32
N CYS A 492 -12.59 1.60 -8.08
CA CYS A 492 -12.05 2.93 -7.80
C CYS A 492 -10.65 3.13 -8.39
N SER A 493 -9.76 2.14 -8.33
CA SER A 493 -8.41 2.26 -8.93
C SER A 493 -8.41 2.14 -10.46
N LEU A 494 -9.49 1.67 -11.07
CA LEU A 494 -9.65 1.56 -12.52
C LEU A 494 -10.51 2.68 -13.11
N TYR A 495 -11.09 3.54 -12.28
CA TYR A 495 -12.15 4.45 -12.73
C TYR A 495 -11.62 5.44 -13.76
N ASP A 496 -10.54 6.14 -13.42
CA ASP A 496 -9.99 7.22 -14.24
C ASP A 496 -9.38 6.67 -15.55
N TYR A 497 -8.86 5.45 -15.54
CA TYR A 497 -8.40 4.76 -16.76
C TYR A 497 -9.54 4.50 -17.79
N PHE A 498 -10.76 4.26 -17.32
CA PHE A 498 -11.89 3.97 -18.21
C PHE A 498 -12.80 5.18 -18.47
N ILE A 499 -12.63 6.27 -17.73
CA ILE A 499 -13.52 7.43 -17.71
C ILE A 499 -12.68 8.69 -17.72
N ASP A 500 -12.49 9.27 -18.91
CA ASP A 500 -11.82 10.54 -19.07
C ASP A 500 -12.61 11.67 -18.42
N GLU A 501 -11.92 12.66 -17.83
CA GLU A 501 -12.53 13.86 -17.24
C GLU A 501 -13.39 14.66 -18.24
N VAL A 502 -13.17 14.45 -19.55
CA VAL A 502 -13.80 15.19 -20.65
C VAL A 502 -15.10 14.52 -21.13
N GLU A 503 -15.31 13.22 -20.86
CA GLU A 503 -16.52 12.52 -21.30
C GLU A 503 -17.65 12.66 -20.26
N ASP A 504 -18.86 13.06 -20.69
CA ASP A 504 -20.05 13.00 -19.81
C ASP A 504 -20.19 11.54 -19.34
N PRO A 505 -20.23 11.24 -18.02
CA PRO A 505 -20.37 9.88 -17.49
C PRO A 505 -21.60 9.11 -18.02
N LYS A 506 -22.50 9.78 -18.73
CA LYS A 506 -23.63 9.19 -19.45
C LYS A 506 -23.26 8.58 -20.80
N VAL A 507 -22.08 8.89 -21.34
CA VAL A 507 -21.59 8.49 -22.66
C VAL A 507 -20.50 7.42 -22.52
N VAL A 508 -20.60 6.52 -21.54
CA VAL A 508 -19.65 5.40 -21.46
C VAL A 508 -19.96 4.39 -22.57
N ILE A 509 -19.11 4.38 -23.60
CA ILE A 509 -19.31 3.59 -24.83
C ILE A 509 -18.98 2.10 -24.60
N ASN A 510 -18.00 1.80 -23.76
CA ASN A 510 -17.48 0.44 -23.57
C ASN A 510 -18.18 -0.34 -22.43
N PRO A 511 -18.65 -1.59 -22.67
CA PRO A 511 -19.19 -2.47 -21.62
C PRO A 511 -18.32 -2.65 -20.37
N ILE A 512 -16.98 -2.58 -20.51
CA ILE A 512 -16.05 -2.70 -19.37
C ILE A 512 -16.08 -1.43 -18.53
N GLY A 513 -15.90 -0.25 -19.13
CA GLY A 513 -16.01 1.03 -18.41
C GLY A 513 -17.35 1.16 -17.68
N LYS A 514 -18.44 0.72 -18.30
CA LYS A 514 -19.76 0.71 -17.65
C LYS A 514 -19.82 -0.19 -16.42
N LEU A 515 -19.13 -1.34 -16.44
CA LEU A 515 -19.02 -2.23 -15.29
C LEU A 515 -18.24 -1.57 -14.14
N ILE A 516 -17.11 -0.92 -14.45
CA ILE A 516 -16.28 -0.21 -13.48
C ILE A 516 -17.04 0.96 -12.84
N VAL A 517 -17.69 1.81 -13.66
CA VAL A 517 -18.56 2.89 -13.16
C VAL A 517 -19.65 2.36 -12.26
N ASP A 518 -20.25 1.23 -12.61
CA ASP A 518 -21.28 0.63 -11.76
C ASP A 518 -20.72 0.14 -10.42
N TRP A 519 -19.52 -0.45 -10.38
CA TRP A 519 -18.87 -0.85 -9.11
C TRP A 519 -18.58 0.34 -8.20
N CYS A 520 -18.39 1.53 -8.76
CA CYS A 520 -18.20 2.77 -8.01
C CYS A 520 -19.51 3.44 -7.55
N LYS A 521 -20.68 2.78 -7.67
CA LYS A 521 -21.96 3.30 -7.17
C LYS A 521 -22.31 2.75 -5.79
N ASP A 522 -22.79 3.63 -4.91
CA ASP A 522 -23.40 3.28 -3.63
C ASP A 522 -24.77 2.60 -3.79
N ASP A 523 -25.35 2.17 -2.67
CA ASP A 523 -26.66 1.51 -2.62
C ASP A 523 -27.82 2.40 -3.10
N ASN A 524 -27.60 3.72 -3.19
CA ASN A 524 -28.53 4.70 -3.74
C ASN A 524 -28.23 5.06 -5.21
N GLY A 525 -27.26 4.39 -5.84
CA GLY A 525 -26.85 4.62 -7.22
C GLY A 525 -25.97 5.86 -7.43
N LYS A 526 -25.41 6.46 -6.38
CA LYS A 526 -24.52 7.63 -6.47
C LYS A 526 -23.06 7.17 -6.62
N ASN A 527 -22.32 7.85 -7.49
CA ASN A 527 -20.87 7.62 -7.62
C ASN A 527 -20.16 7.96 -6.30
N ILE A 528 -19.30 7.06 -5.81
CA ILE A 528 -18.59 7.17 -4.54
C ILE A 528 -17.32 8.02 -4.64
N LEU A 529 -16.71 8.11 -5.82
CA LEU A 529 -15.50 8.89 -6.11
C LEU A 529 -15.81 10.35 -6.34
N TYR A 530 -16.72 10.65 -7.26
CA TYR A 530 -16.94 12.01 -7.75
C TYR A 530 -18.35 12.53 -7.47
N LYS A 531 -18.44 13.84 -7.29
CA LYS A 531 -19.68 14.60 -7.29
C LYS A 531 -20.08 14.95 -8.71
N THR A 532 -21.31 15.43 -8.88
CA THR A 532 -21.83 15.83 -10.20
C THR A 532 -21.10 17.04 -10.80
N ASN A 533 -20.33 17.76 -9.99
CA ASN A 533 -19.51 18.90 -10.40
C ASN A 533 -18.04 18.52 -10.66
N GLY A 534 -17.70 17.23 -10.69
CA GLY A 534 -16.32 16.77 -10.90
C GLY A 534 -15.50 16.65 -9.61
N ASP A 535 -15.82 17.40 -8.56
CA ASP A 535 -15.06 17.30 -7.30
C ASP A 535 -15.06 15.89 -6.71
N GLU A 536 -13.94 15.51 -6.11
CA GLU A 536 -13.85 14.34 -5.25
C GLU A 536 -14.90 14.42 -4.12
N ARG A 537 -15.62 13.31 -3.94
CA ARG A 537 -16.72 13.18 -2.99
C ARG A 537 -16.21 12.87 -1.59
N TYR A 538 -15.24 11.96 -1.50
CA TYR A 538 -14.69 11.48 -0.24
C TYR A 538 -13.17 11.42 -0.32
N PRO A 539 -12.47 12.49 0.06
CA PRO A 539 -11.01 12.49 0.06
C PRO A 539 -10.43 11.52 1.08
N ASP A 540 -9.23 11.02 0.79
CA ASP A 540 -8.40 10.19 1.65
C ASP A 540 -9.12 8.92 2.17
N PHE A 541 -8.76 8.48 3.38
CA PHE A 541 -9.36 7.33 4.06
C PHE A 541 -10.88 7.45 4.32
N LYS A 542 -11.50 8.60 4.04
CA LYS A 542 -12.97 8.73 4.09
C LYS A 542 -13.62 7.88 3.00
N LEU A 543 -12.99 7.72 1.84
CA LEU A 543 -13.48 6.87 0.75
C LEU A 543 -13.71 5.44 1.24
N TYR A 544 -12.71 4.84 1.87
CA TYR A 544 -12.77 3.49 2.45
C TYR A 544 -13.97 3.35 3.40
N LYS A 545 -14.15 4.30 4.34
CA LYS A 545 -15.27 4.27 5.28
C LYS A 545 -16.62 4.34 4.59
N MET A 546 -16.72 5.08 3.51
CA MET A 546 -17.96 5.23 2.77
C MET A 546 -18.26 3.97 1.94
N ILE A 547 -17.28 3.39 1.25
CA ILE A 547 -17.43 2.10 0.57
C ILE A 547 -17.95 1.04 1.54
N ALA A 548 -17.31 0.90 2.71
CA ALA A 548 -17.71 -0.08 3.73
C ALA A 548 -19.16 0.10 4.21
N ARG A 549 -19.69 1.34 4.24
CA ARG A 549 -21.00 1.68 4.81
C ARG A 549 -22.13 1.78 3.81
N THR A 550 -21.83 2.03 2.54
CA THR A 550 -22.86 2.37 1.54
C THR A 550 -22.77 1.56 0.26
N VAL A 551 -21.85 0.60 0.14
CA VAL A 551 -21.72 -0.23 -1.06
C VAL A 551 -21.86 -1.71 -0.68
N HIS A 552 -23.06 -2.27 -0.84
CA HIS A 552 -23.36 -3.67 -0.48
C HIS A 552 -23.86 -4.51 -1.64
N ASN A 553 -24.11 -3.90 -2.81
CA ASN A 553 -24.76 -4.57 -3.92
C ASN A 553 -23.79 -5.22 -4.92
N HIS A 554 -22.52 -4.80 -4.95
CA HIS A 554 -21.52 -5.25 -5.93
C HIS A 554 -20.75 -6.49 -5.49
N THR A 555 -21.43 -7.48 -4.93
CA THR A 555 -20.78 -8.74 -4.53
C THR A 555 -20.22 -9.48 -5.76
N PRO A 556 -19.09 -10.19 -5.68
CA PRO A 556 -18.53 -10.97 -6.79
C PRO A 556 -19.53 -11.93 -7.45
N GLN A 557 -20.36 -12.59 -6.66
CA GLN A 557 -21.37 -13.53 -7.12
C GLN A 557 -22.38 -12.86 -8.06
N ARG A 558 -22.96 -11.73 -7.64
CA ARG A 558 -23.88 -10.92 -8.45
C ARG A 558 -23.25 -10.40 -9.73
N GLN A 559 -21.94 -10.21 -9.78
CA GLN A 559 -21.30 -9.74 -11.02
C GLN A 559 -21.37 -10.77 -12.13
N LEU A 560 -21.41 -12.08 -11.82
CA LEU A 560 -21.57 -13.13 -12.83
C LEU A 560 -22.96 -13.15 -13.49
N GLU A 561 -23.96 -12.54 -12.87
CA GLU A 561 -25.31 -12.35 -13.42
C GLU A 561 -25.35 -11.22 -14.47
N ARG A 562 -24.25 -10.48 -14.65
CA ARG A 562 -24.17 -9.45 -15.68
C ARG A 562 -23.96 -10.09 -17.06
N GLY A 563 -24.72 -9.59 -18.04
CA GLY A 563 -24.70 -10.12 -19.41
C GLY A 563 -23.33 -10.14 -20.09
N ILE A 564 -22.39 -9.28 -19.64
CA ILE A 564 -21.02 -9.22 -20.16
C ILE A 564 -20.28 -10.56 -20.02
N PHE A 565 -20.56 -11.33 -18.96
CA PHE A 565 -19.88 -12.62 -18.68
C PHE A 565 -20.63 -13.84 -19.21
N TYR A 566 -21.87 -13.70 -19.70
CA TYR A 566 -22.64 -14.81 -20.25
C TYR A 566 -21.95 -15.48 -21.45
N LYS A 567 -21.12 -14.73 -22.18
CA LYS A 567 -20.28 -15.23 -23.28
C LYS A 567 -19.37 -16.40 -22.85
N TYR A 568 -18.95 -16.44 -21.58
CA TYR A 568 -18.09 -17.50 -21.06
C TYR A 568 -18.85 -18.75 -20.60
N GLN A 569 -20.17 -18.68 -20.47
CA GLN A 569 -20.97 -19.86 -20.11
C GLN A 569 -20.86 -20.93 -21.20
N THR A 570 -20.76 -22.19 -20.77
CA THR A 570 -20.61 -23.31 -21.67
C THR A 570 -21.32 -24.55 -21.13
N GLN A 571 -21.49 -25.55 -22.00
CA GLN A 571 -22.08 -26.82 -21.59
C GLN A 571 -20.98 -27.77 -21.07
N LYS A 572 -21.28 -28.52 -20.01
CA LYS A 572 -20.39 -29.56 -19.46
C LYS A 572 -19.79 -30.48 -20.53
N LYS A 573 -20.59 -30.87 -21.53
CA LYS A 573 -20.19 -31.73 -22.66
C LYS A 573 -19.03 -31.13 -23.48
N LYS A 574 -18.94 -29.80 -23.60
CA LYS A 574 -17.92 -29.10 -24.39
C LYS A 574 -16.54 -29.04 -23.71
N ILE A 575 -16.47 -29.29 -22.40
CA ILE A 575 -15.21 -29.21 -21.64
C ILE A 575 -14.32 -30.47 -21.80
N LYS A 576 -14.88 -31.59 -22.31
CA LYS A 576 -14.12 -32.80 -22.73
C LYS A 576 -13.05 -33.27 -21.73
N LYS A 577 -13.41 -33.52 -20.47
CA LYS A 577 -12.53 -34.02 -19.39
C LYS A 577 -11.30 -33.15 -19.07
N LYS A 578 -11.26 -31.89 -19.52
CA LYS A 578 -10.22 -30.94 -19.09
C LYS A 578 -10.29 -30.68 -17.58
N PRO A 579 -9.19 -30.30 -16.92
CA PRO A 579 -9.21 -29.92 -15.52
C PRO A 579 -10.12 -28.70 -15.32
N ILE A 580 -11.03 -28.78 -14.33
CA ILE A 580 -12.01 -27.75 -14.00
C ILE A 580 -11.78 -27.33 -12.55
N MET A 581 -11.71 -26.02 -12.31
CA MET A 581 -11.81 -25.45 -10.97
C MET A 581 -13.28 -25.46 -10.56
N ASN A 582 -13.68 -26.50 -9.82
CA ASN A 582 -15.04 -26.65 -9.35
C ASN A 582 -15.21 -25.97 -7.98
N ILE A 583 -15.57 -24.70 -8.01
CA ILE A 583 -15.76 -23.86 -6.82
C ILE A 583 -16.90 -24.42 -5.96
N ASP A 584 -17.91 -25.05 -6.55
CA ASP A 584 -19.01 -25.70 -5.80
C ASP A 584 -18.51 -26.80 -4.85
N ASN A 585 -17.40 -27.44 -5.19
CA ASN A 585 -16.82 -28.52 -4.39
C ASN A 585 -15.69 -28.06 -3.47
N TYR A 586 -15.28 -26.80 -3.53
CA TYR A 586 -14.25 -26.30 -2.59
C TYR A 586 -14.79 -26.32 -1.16
N PRO A 587 -13.99 -26.76 -0.18
CA PRO A 587 -14.45 -26.90 1.18
C PRO A 587 -14.52 -25.55 1.88
N VAL A 588 -15.50 -25.41 2.77
CA VAL A 588 -15.55 -24.30 3.73
C VAL A 588 -14.60 -24.63 4.88
N HIS A 589 -13.65 -23.75 5.18
CA HIS A 589 -12.62 -23.96 6.22
C HIS A 589 -12.97 -23.33 7.58
N PHE A 590 -14.20 -22.87 7.73
CA PHE A 590 -14.76 -22.30 8.94
C PHE A 590 -16.15 -22.91 9.18
N THR A 591 -16.64 -22.82 10.42
CA THR A 591 -18.05 -23.04 10.73
C THR A 591 -18.71 -21.71 11.05
N ASP A 592 -20.00 -21.60 10.75
CA ASP A 592 -20.82 -20.43 11.05
C ASP A 592 -21.01 -20.22 12.57
#